data_AF-A0A2J5P3H8-F1
#
_entry.id   AF-A0A2J5P3H8-F1
#
_cell.length_a   1.000
_cell.length_b   1.000
_cell.length_c   1.000
_cell.angle_alpha   90.00
_cell.angle_beta   90.00
_cell.angle_gamma   90.00
#
_symmetry.space_group_name_H-M   'P 1'
#
loop_
_entity.id
_entity.type
_entity.pdbx_description
1 polymer ?
#
loop_
_entity_poly.entity_id
_entity_poly.type
_entity_poly.pdbx_seq_one_letter_code
_entity_poly.pdbx_strand_id
1 'polypeptide(L)'
;TLEGPKLYKRNGEYWIFAPAGGVKRGWQTVMRAPRLSGPWQSRDVLHQGDSPINGPHQGAWVELENGENWFFHFQDKGVYGRIVHLQPLSWRADGWPQIGQRLDDHGKGQPVSLHRLPALPLAPCCLQTSDDFPCGQPGLQWQWQANPQRRWLMPHAQGLRLRCAATASDISLYRLPQLLLQKFPAERFHVQTAVHPMFSQDGDEAGIAIYGQRFAALRVRYCAPTLQLSLCHGWIDDRGETHQESIELEAIAACNEIALGFRVDYDGIVRFRYRLTQREWQQVTPSFSAGAGKWIGARMGIYARGAHENAGGSAVFSPFIVRLQ
;
A
#
# COMPACT_ATOMS: atom_id res chain seq x y z
N THR A 1 -16.80 17.58 -12.32
CA THR A 1 -17.00 16.16 -12.69
C THR A 1 -17.56 15.40 -11.52
N LEU A 2 -18.58 14.57 -11.76
CA LEU A 2 -19.17 13.65 -10.80
C LEU A 2 -18.84 12.22 -11.26
N GLU A 3 -18.42 11.35 -10.34
CA GLU A 3 -17.94 10.00 -10.67
C GLU A 3 -18.24 8.98 -9.58
N GLY A 4 -17.87 7.72 -9.79
CA GLY A 4 -17.97 6.66 -8.78
C GLY A 4 -19.35 6.49 -8.11
N PRO A 5 -20.48 6.53 -8.84
CA PRO A 5 -21.81 6.47 -8.23
C PRO A 5 -22.05 5.17 -7.47
N LYS A 6 -22.88 5.24 -6.44
CA LYS A 6 -23.46 4.09 -5.74
C LYS A 6 -24.97 4.28 -5.71
N LEU A 7 -25.69 3.34 -6.34
CA LEU A 7 -27.14 3.36 -6.44
C LEU A 7 -27.76 2.56 -5.29
N TYR A 8 -28.78 3.13 -4.67
CA TYR A 8 -29.58 2.52 -3.61
C TYR A 8 -31.06 2.69 -3.90
N LYS A 9 -31.88 1.87 -3.24
CA LYS A 9 -33.33 2.05 -3.18
C LYS A 9 -33.76 2.10 -1.72
N ARG A 10 -34.46 3.15 -1.32
CA ARG A 10 -34.92 3.37 0.06
C ARG A 10 -36.28 4.05 0.05
N ASN A 11 -37.23 3.52 0.81
CA ASN A 11 -38.59 4.06 0.97
C ASN A 11 -39.29 4.35 -0.37
N GLY A 12 -39.13 3.45 -1.34
CA GLY A 12 -39.73 3.58 -2.68
C GLY A 12 -38.99 4.53 -3.64
N GLU A 13 -37.98 5.27 -3.17
CA GLU A 13 -37.15 6.17 -3.98
C GLU A 13 -35.80 5.55 -4.33
N TYR A 14 -35.21 6.04 -5.42
CA TYR A 14 -33.86 5.73 -5.85
C TYR A 14 -32.91 6.82 -5.39
N TRP A 15 -31.73 6.41 -4.92
CA TRP A 15 -30.70 7.30 -4.38
C TRP A 15 -29.36 7.03 -5.04
N ILE A 16 -28.62 8.07 -5.40
CA ILE A 16 -27.24 7.94 -5.89
C ILE A 16 -26.33 8.77 -4.99
N PHE A 17 -25.31 8.13 -4.43
CA PHE A 17 -24.22 8.80 -3.73
C PHE A 17 -23.03 8.86 -4.69
N ALA A 18 -22.50 10.05 -4.93
CA ALA A 18 -21.37 10.23 -5.83
C ALA A 18 -20.51 11.43 -5.42
N PRO A 19 -19.17 11.30 -5.41
CA PRO A 19 -18.29 12.44 -5.24
C PRO A 19 -18.31 13.37 -6.45
N ALA A 20 -18.06 14.64 -6.16
CA ALA A 20 -17.82 15.68 -7.13
C ALA A 20 -16.60 16.53 -6.75
N GLY A 21 -15.98 17.19 -7.73
CA GLY A 21 -14.85 18.11 -7.48
C GLY A 21 -13.46 17.47 -7.38
N GLY A 22 -13.37 16.14 -7.58
CA GLY A 22 -12.12 15.39 -7.63
C GLY A 22 -11.53 15.04 -6.26
N VAL A 23 -10.52 14.17 -6.25
CA VAL A 23 -10.08 13.45 -5.04
C VAL A 23 -9.62 14.35 -3.88
N LYS A 24 -8.81 15.38 -4.13
CA LYS A 24 -8.14 16.13 -3.05
C LYS A 24 -8.99 17.24 -2.42
N ARG A 25 -9.93 17.82 -3.17
CA ARG A 25 -10.70 19.01 -2.79
C ARG A 25 -12.21 18.84 -2.98
N GLY A 26 -12.63 17.63 -3.34
CA GLY A 26 -14.01 17.32 -3.67
C GLY A 26 -14.94 17.32 -2.47
N TRP A 27 -16.18 17.00 -2.75
CA TRP A 27 -17.28 16.87 -1.81
C TRP A 27 -18.18 15.73 -2.25
N GLN A 28 -19.17 15.44 -1.41
CA GLN A 28 -20.14 14.39 -1.68
C GLN A 28 -21.50 14.94 -2.06
N THR A 29 -21.97 14.53 -3.24
CA THR A 29 -23.30 14.82 -3.75
C THR A 29 -24.18 13.59 -3.59
N VAL A 30 -25.40 13.80 -3.11
CA VAL A 30 -26.45 12.79 -3.09
C VAL A 30 -27.55 13.23 -4.04
N MET A 31 -28.10 12.29 -4.78
CA MET A 31 -29.21 12.50 -5.69
C MET A 31 -30.35 11.56 -5.34
N ARG A 32 -31.60 12.02 -5.48
CA ARG A 32 -32.79 11.17 -5.30
C ARG A 32 -33.82 11.34 -6.40
N ALA A 33 -34.56 10.29 -6.70
CA ALA A 33 -35.65 10.30 -7.66
C ALA A 33 -36.71 9.23 -7.34
N PRO A 34 -37.99 9.44 -7.68
CA PRO A 34 -39.04 8.43 -7.51
C PRO A 34 -38.89 7.26 -8.50
N ARG A 35 -38.20 7.46 -9.62
CA ARG A 35 -37.93 6.47 -10.67
C ARG A 35 -36.49 6.64 -11.17
N LEU A 36 -35.87 5.58 -11.67
CA LEU A 36 -34.52 5.65 -12.24
C LEU A 36 -34.39 6.64 -13.40
N SER A 37 -35.48 6.82 -14.16
CA SER A 37 -35.58 7.82 -15.23
C SER A 37 -35.62 9.26 -14.73
N GLY A 38 -35.66 9.48 -13.42
CA GLY A 38 -35.81 10.80 -12.81
C GLY A 38 -37.28 11.25 -12.68
N PRO A 39 -37.51 12.56 -12.49
CA PRO A 39 -36.49 13.62 -12.39
C PRO A 39 -35.62 13.44 -11.13
N TRP A 40 -34.33 13.71 -11.26
CA TRP A 40 -33.38 13.65 -10.16
C TRP A 40 -33.24 15.01 -9.47
N GLN A 41 -33.33 15.01 -8.15
CA GLN A 41 -32.94 16.14 -7.30
C GLN A 41 -31.56 15.83 -6.72
N SER A 42 -30.74 16.86 -6.46
CA SER A 42 -29.40 16.70 -5.90
C SER A 42 -29.13 17.64 -4.74
N ARG A 43 -28.31 17.20 -3.78
CA ARG A 43 -27.74 18.03 -2.72
C ARG A 43 -26.30 17.65 -2.44
N ASP A 44 -25.49 18.64 -2.12
CA ASP A 44 -24.16 18.41 -1.56
C ASP A 44 -24.28 18.24 -0.04
N VAL A 45 -23.80 17.11 0.48
CA VAL A 45 -24.09 16.65 1.84
C VAL A 45 -22.85 16.52 2.71
N LEU A 46 -21.65 16.50 2.12
CA LEU A 46 -20.39 16.37 2.86
C LEU A 46 -19.27 17.13 2.17
N HIS A 47 -18.66 18.10 2.85
CA HIS A 47 -17.48 18.84 2.41
C HIS A 47 -16.36 18.66 3.41
N GLN A 48 -15.13 19.01 3.03
CA GLN A 48 -14.03 19.03 3.99
C GLN A 48 -14.33 19.96 5.19
N GLY A 49 -14.87 21.16 4.96
CA GLY A 49 -15.03 22.17 6.01
C GLY A 49 -13.68 22.50 6.65
N ASP A 50 -13.63 22.52 7.98
CA ASP A 50 -12.41 22.71 8.76
C ASP A 50 -11.75 21.37 9.16
N SER A 51 -12.26 20.25 8.64
CA SER A 51 -11.71 18.93 8.91
C SER A 51 -10.32 18.73 8.29
N PRO A 52 -9.39 18.03 8.96
CA PRO A 52 -8.13 17.62 8.36
C PRO A 52 -8.30 16.48 7.33
N ILE A 53 -9.53 15.95 7.18
CA ILE A 53 -9.87 14.89 6.23
C ILE A 53 -10.27 15.54 4.90
N ASN A 54 -9.28 15.73 4.03
CA ASN A 54 -9.46 16.40 2.76
C ASN A 54 -10.27 15.58 1.76
N GLY A 55 -11.04 16.30 0.94
CA GLY A 55 -11.79 15.75 -0.18
C GLY A 55 -12.53 14.45 0.17
N PRO A 56 -13.56 14.48 1.03
CA PRO A 56 -14.35 13.28 1.33
C PRO A 56 -14.92 12.74 0.02
N HIS A 57 -14.33 11.66 -0.49
CA HIS A 57 -14.47 11.23 -1.88
C HIS A 57 -14.85 9.76 -1.98
N GLN A 58 -15.53 9.41 -3.07
CA GLN A 58 -16.23 8.13 -3.24
C GLN A 58 -17.03 7.78 -1.99
N GLY A 59 -16.94 6.54 -1.52
CA GLY A 59 -17.68 6.08 -0.38
C GLY A 59 -18.99 5.41 -0.71
N ALA A 60 -19.58 4.84 0.34
CA ALA A 60 -20.86 4.17 0.29
C ALA A 60 -21.58 4.31 1.62
N TRP A 61 -22.90 4.35 1.53
CA TRP A 61 -23.79 4.30 2.68
C TRP A 61 -24.03 2.83 3.05
N VAL A 62 -23.98 2.53 4.33
CA VAL A 62 -24.34 1.24 4.90
C VAL A 62 -25.34 1.45 6.04
N GLU A 63 -26.35 0.59 6.09
CA GLU A 63 -27.31 0.53 7.18
C GLU A 63 -27.09 -0.79 7.93
N LEU A 64 -27.05 -0.70 9.25
CA LEU A 64 -26.98 -1.87 10.13
C LEU A 64 -28.38 -2.43 10.39
N GLU A 65 -28.45 -3.69 10.78
CA GLU A 65 -29.74 -4.35 11.10
C GLU A 65 -30.52 -3.66 12.23
N ASN A 66 -29.83 -2.95 13.12
CA ASN A 66 -30.44 -2.15 14.19
C ASN A 66 -30.92 -0.76 13.72
N GLY A 67 -30.82 -0.45 12.42
CA GLY A 67 -31.21 0.82 11.83
C GLY A 67 -30.18 1.94 11.94
N GLU A 68 -29.00 1.70 12.52
CA GLU A 68 -27.91 2.68 12.48
C GLU A 68 -27.39 2.86 11.04
N ASN A 69 -27.06 4.10 10.69
CA ASN A 69 -26.62 4.45 9.36
C ASN A 69 -25.20 5.03 9.41
N TRP A 70 -24.37 4.58 8.48
CA TRP A 70 -22.97 4.97 8.41
C TRP A 70 -22.55 5.24 6.97
N PHE A 71 -21.56 6.10 6.80
CA PHE A 71 -21.00 6.42 5.50
C PHE A 71 -19.48 6.25 5.56
N PHE A 72 -18.95 5.27 4.82
CA PHE A 72 -17.50 5.20 4.64
C PHE A 72 -17.10 5.97 3.40
N HIS A 73 -15.95 6.64 3.43
CA HIS A 73 -15.34 7.34 2.30
C HIS A 73 -13.83 7.25 2.40
N PHE A 74 -13.07 7.71 1.40
CA PHE A 74 -11.61 7.74 1.52
C PHE A 74 -11.04 9.16 1.50
N GLN A 75 -9.87 9.27 2.12
CA GLN A 75 -8.99 10.43 2.10
C GLN A 75 -7.75 10.14 1.26
N ASP A 76 -7.31 11.10 0.44
CA ASP A 76 -5.98 11.06 -0.17
C ASP A 76 -4.90 11.51 0.83
N LYS A 77 -4.05 10.56 1.22
CA LYS A 77 -2.92 10.72 2.14
C LYS A 77 -1.57 10.62 1.42
N GLY A 78 -1.51 10.97 0.13
CA GLY A 78 -0.27 11.09 -0.62
C GLY A 78 0.52 9.78 -0.68
N VAL A 79 1.73 9.75 -0.12
CA VAL A 79 2.61 8.57 -0.13
C VAL A 79 1.96 7.35 0.53
N TYR A 80 1.03 7.53 1.47
CA TYR A 80 0.32 6.41 2.11
C TYR A 80 -0.88 5.91 1.30
N GLY A 81 -1.20 6.58 0.19
CA GLY A 81 -2.31 6.25 -0.69
C GLY A 81 -3.64 6.79 -0.18
N ARG A 82 -4.70 5.99 -0.32
CA ARG A 82 -6.07 6.37 0.03
C ARG A 82 -6.55 5.56 1.22
N ILE A 83 -6.78 6.23 2.35
CA ILE A 83 -7.23 5.59 3.59
C ILE A 83 -8.72 5.78 3.78
N VAL A 84 -9.38 4.79 4.40
CA VAL A 84 -10.84 4.79 4.59
C VAL A 84 -11.19 5.41 5.93
N HIS A 85 -12.23 6.24 5.92
CA HIS A 85 -12.85 6.84 7.10
C HIS A 85 -14.28 6.35 7.22
N LEU A 86 -14.78 6.21 8.44
CA LEU A 86 -16.17 5.90 8.74
C LEU A 86 -16.82 7.12 9.40
N GLN A 87 -17.95 7.57 8.85
CA GLN A 87 -18.66 8.77 9.29
C GLN A 87 -20.08 8.42 9.74
N PRO A 88 -20.60 9.06 10.80
CA PRO A 88 -22.00 8.90 11.17
C PRO A 88 -22.89 9.43 10.04
N LEU A 89 -23.99 8.72 9.77
CA LEU A 89 -25.04 9.17 8.85
C LEU A 89 -26.37 9.14 9.60
N SER A 90 -27.17 10.19 9.45
CA SER A 90 -28.56 10.19 9.90
C SER A 90 -29.47 10.68 8.79
N TRP A 91 -30.74 10.25 8.80
CA TRP A 91 -31.74 10.72 7.86
C TRP A 91 -32.53 11.86 8.48
N ARG A 92 -32.56 13.01 7.81
CA ARG A 92 -33.28 14.21 8.26
C ARG A 92 -34.78 14.08 8.02
N ALA A 93 -35.56 14.96 8.65
CA ALA A 93 -37.01 15.02 8.49
C ALA A 93 -37.47 15.21 7.03
N ASP A 94 -36.68 15.90 6.20
CA ASP A 94 -36.96 16.10 4.77
C ASP A 94 -36.51 14.92 3.87
N GLY A 95 -36.05 13.84 4.50
CA GLY A 95 -35.61 12.60 3.87
C GLY A 95 -34.19 12.62 3.33
N TRP A 96 -33.43 13.72 3.43
CA TRP A 96 -32.03 13.77 2.98
C TRP A 96 -31.05 13.29 4.07
N PRO A 97 -29.89 12.72 3.68
CA PRO A 97 -28.89 12.32 4.66
C PRO A 97 -28.15 13.53 5.21
N GLN A 98 -27.79 13.46 6.48
CA GLN A 98 -26.80 14.29 7.16
C GLN A 98 -25.61 13.40 7.49
N ILE A 99 -24.43 13.72 6.93
CA ILE A 99 -23.20 12.94 7.15
C ILE A 99 -22.23 13.76 7.98
N GLY A 100 -21.56 13.11 8.93
CA GLY A 100 -20.54 13.74 9.77
C GLY A 100 -21.12 14.83 10.68
N GLN A 101 -20.29 15.80 11.02
CA GLN A 101 -20.70 16.96 11.82
C GLN A 101 -21.42 17.96 10.94
N ARG A 102 -22.61 18.40 11.37
CA ARG A 102 -23.40 19.41 10.66
C ARG A 102 -22.66 20.74 10.53
N LEU A 103 -22.65 21.30 9.32
CA LEU A 103 -22.09 22.61 9.00
C LEU A 103 -23.15 23.69 8.82
N ASP A 104 -24.30 23.34 8.25
CA ASP A 104 -25.37 24.30 7.98
C ASP A 104 -26.77 23.70 8.15
N ASP A 105 -27.78 24.56 8.05
CA ASP A 105 -29.19 24.16 8.11
C ASP A 105 -29.70 23.45 6.86
N HIS A 106 -28.91 23.47 5.77
CA HIS A 106 -29.27 22.88 4.49
C HIS A 106 -28.83 21.43 4.34
N GLY A 107 -28.10 20.89 5.32
CA GLY A 107 -27.74 19.47 5.40
C GLY A 107 -26.31 19.16 5.01
N LYS A 108 -25.50 20.19 4.84
CA LYS A 108 -24.07 20.03 4.61
C LYS A 108 -23.42 19.59 5.92
N GLY A 109 -22.50 18.63 5.84
CA GLY A 109 -21.64 18.27 6.96
C GLY A 109 -20.17 18.26 6.61
N GLN A 110 -19.35 17.95 7.61
CA GLN A 110 -17.91 17.71 7.49
C GLN A 110 -17.49 16.41 8.19
N PRO A 111 -16.42 15.73 7.72
CA PRO A 111 -15.91 14.53 8.38
C PRO A 111 -15.47 14.80 9.82
N VAL A 112 -15.83 13.90 10.72
CA VAL A 112 -15.33 13.85 12.09
C VAL A 112 -14.14 12.91 12.21
N SER A 113 -13.16 13.29 13.04
CA SER A 113 -11.99 12.45 13.35
C SER A 113 -12.26 11.45 14.49
N LEU A 114 -13.29 11.71 15.30
CA LEU A 114 -13.68 10.87 16.43
C LEU A 114 -15.21 10.80 16.52
N HIS A 115 -15.73 9.60 16.73
CA HIS A 115 -17.13 9.36 16.98
C HIS A 115 -17.30 8.07 17.81
N ARG A 116 -18.48 7.90 18.41
CA ARG A 116 -18.85 6.61 19.00
C ARG A 116 -18.80 5.52 17.93
N LEU A 117 -18.28 4.34 18.27
CA LEU A 117 -18.33 3.17 17.39
C LEU A 117 -19.78 2.78 17.09
N PRO A 118 -20.05 2.11 15.94
CA PRO A 118 -21.33 1.48 15.70
C PRO A 118 -21.73 0.55 16.83
N ALA A 119 -23.03 0.44 17.15
CA ALA A 119 -23.53 -0.43 18.21
C ALA A 119 -23.51 -1.92 17.80
N LEU A 120 -22.31 -2.42 17.50
CA LEU A 120 -22.00 -3.80 17.17
C LEU A 120 -21.07 -4.38 18.25
N PRO A 121 -21.07 -5.72 18.44
CA PRO A 121 -20.04 -6.38 19.22
C PRO A 121 -18.65 -6.02 18.70
N LEU A 122 -17.72 -5.75 19.61
CA LEU A 122 -16.33 -5.49 19.23
C LEU A 122 -15.72 -6.75 18.62
N ALA A 123 -15.24 -6.63 17.38
CA ALA A 123 -14.49 -7.67 16.68
C ALA A 123 -13.11 -7.10 16.32
N PRO A 124 -12.13 -7.16 17.23
CA PRO A 124 -10.78 -6.68 16.95
C PRO A 124 -10.18 -7.43 15.77
N CYS A 125 -9.80 -6.69 14.74
CA CYS A 125 -9.06 -7.21 13.60
C CYS A 125 -7.68 -6.55 13.59
N CYS A 126 -6.62 -7.36 13.66
CA CYS A 126 -5.26 -6.86 13.49
C CYS A 126 -4.99 -6.68 12.00
N LEU A 127 -4.44 -5.53 11.60
CA LEU A 127 -3.91 -5.39 10.25
C LEU A 127 -2.83 -6.45 10.01
N GLN A 128 -3.06 -7.32 9.04
CA GLN A 128 -2.05 -8.26 8.57
C GLN A 128 -0.89 -7.48 7.95
N THR A 129 0.29 -7.62 8.54
CA THR A 129 1.50 -6.87 8.17
C THR A 129 2.73 -7.76 8.24
N SER A 130 3.07 -8.23 9.45
CA SER A 130 4.11 -9.25 9.64
C SER A 130 3.67 -10.60 9.07
N ASP A 131 4.62 -11.39 8.59
CA ASP A 131 4.39 -12.71 8.05
C ASP A 131 5.58 -13.64 8.32
N ASP A 132 5.33 -14.82 8.89
CA ASP A 132 6.34 -15.88 9.06
C ASP A 132 6.38 -16.86 7.87
N PHE A 133 5.49 -16.66 6.89
CA PHE A 133 5.39 -17.43 5.65
C PHE A 133 5.22 -18.93 5.91
N PRO A 134 4.14 -19.33 6.59
CA PRO A 134 3.93 -20.72 6.96
C PRO A 134 3.81 -21.57 5.69
N CYS A 135 4.51 -22.71 5.67
CA CYS A 135 4.60 -23.59 4.50
C CYS A 135 5.11 -22.90 3.22
N GLY A 136 5.91 -21.83 3.37
CA GLY A 136 6.46 -21.08 2.25
C GLY A 136 5.41 -20.35 1.43
N GLN A 137 4.27 -19.99 2.03
CA GLN A 137 3.21 -19.23 1.38
C GLN A 137 3.08 -17.82 1.98
N PRO A 138 2.92 -16.79 1.15
CA PRO A 138 2.61 -15.44 1.64
C PRO A 138 1.13 -15.33 2.03
N GLY A 139 0.86 -14.60 3.12
CA GLY A 139 -0.50 -14.26 3.54
C GLY A 139 -1.23 -13.29 2.60
N LEU A 140 -2.49 -12.98 2.93
CA LEU A 140 -3.40 -12.19 2.08
C LEU A 140 -3.00 -10.71 1.92
N GLN A 141 -2.10 -10.20 2.77
CA GLN A 141 -1.56 -8.85 2.67
C GLN A 141 -0.62 -8.66 1.48
N TRP A 142 -0.10 -9.76 0.93
CA TRP A 142 0.88 -9.73 -0.16
C TRP A 142 0.21 -9.76 -1.53
N GLN A 143 0.78 -8.99 -2.45
CA GLN A 143 0.34 -8.87 -3.83
C GLN A 143 1.57 -8.82 -4.73
N TRP A 144 1.57 -9.65 -5.77
CA TRP A 144 2.55 -9.53 -6.84
C TRP A 144 2.31 -8.22 -7.60
N GLN A 145 3.39 -7.56 -8.00
CA GLN A 145 3.31 -6.30 -8.75
C GLN A 145 2.66 -6.49 -10.12
N ALA A 146 2.90 -7.64 -10.76
CA ALA A 146 2.26 -8.05 -12.00
C ALA A 146 1.57 -9.41 -11.85
N ASN A 147 1.00 -9.93 -12.95
CA ASN A 147 0.33 -11.22 -12.95
C ASN A 147 1.26 -12.34 -12.44
N PRO A 148 0.87 -13.06 -11.37
CA PRO A 148 1.72 -14.05 -10.73
C PRO A 148 2.14 -15.16 -11.69
N GLN A 149 3.42 -15.51 -11.66
CA GLN A 149 3.93 -16.71 -12.32
C GLN A 149 4.28 -17.76 -11.28
N ARG A 150 3.81 -19.00 -11.47
CA ARG A 150 4.07 -20.11 -10.54
C ARG A 150 5.56 -20.31 -10.23
N ARG A 151 6.43 -20.01 -11.19
CA ARG A 151 7.90 -20.18 -11.07
C ARG A 151 8.57 -19.22 -10.07
N TRP A 152 7.94 -18.10 -9.71
CA TRP A 152 8.55 -17.10 -8.83
C TRP A 152 8.64 -17.56 -7.38
N LEU A 153 7.70 -18.40 -6.94
CA LEU A 153 7.66 -18.97 -5.60
C LEU A 153 8.11 -20.42 -5.65
N MET A 154 8.99 -20.82 -4.73
CA MET A 154 9.46 -22.18 -4.59
C MET A 154 8.98 -22.78 -3.26
N PRO A 155 8.66 -24.08 -3.22
CA PRO A 155 8.32 -24.75 -1.96
C PRO A 155 9.43 -24.59 -0.92
N HIS A 156 9.04 -24.26 0.30
CA HIS A 156 9.94 -24.14 1.44
C HIS A 156 9.18 -24.38 2.74
N ALA A 157 9.84 -24.96 3.75
CA ALA A 157 9.17 -25.33 4.99
C ALA A 157 8.98 -24.14 5.95
N GLN A 158 9.96 -23.23 6.01
CA GLN A 158 9.98 -22.10 6.94
C GLN A 158 10.49 -20.83 6.26
N GLY A 159 9.71 -19.76 6.24
CA GLY A 159 10.06 -18.57 5.46
C GLY A 159 9.73 -18.73 3.97
N LEU A 160 9.98 -17.67 3.19
CA LEU A 160 9.57 -17.59 1.79
C LEU A 160 10.75 -17.78 0.84
N ARG A 161 10.69 -18.79 -0.03
CA ARG A 161 11.73 -19.00 -1.05
C ARG A 161 11.30 -18.43 -2.39
N LEU A 162 11.98 -17.36 -2.82
CA LEU A 162 11.79 -16.74 -4.12
C LEU A 162 12.86 -17.22 -5.10
N ARG A 163 12.44 -17.58 -6.31
CA ARG A 163 13.35 -17.90 -7.40
C ARG A 163 13.99 -16.62 -7.93
N CYS A 164 15.29 -16.68 -8.25
CA CYS A 164 15.95 -15.66 -9.07
C CYS A 164 15.43 -15.76 -10.51
N ALA A 165 14.22 -15.24 -10.74
CA ALA A 165 13.56 -15.31 -12.02
C ALA A 165 14.29 -14.46 -13.06
N ALA A 166 14.53 -15.05 -14.24
CA ALA A 166 15.22 -14.38 -15.33
C ALA A 166 14.50 -13.10 -15.77
N THR A 167 15.25 -12.03 -15.87
CA THR A 167 14.79 -10.74 -16.39
C THR A 167 15.89 -10.08 -17.20
N ALA A 168 15.52 -9.23 -18.15
CA ALA A 168 16.49 -8.44 -18.90
C ALA A 168 17.38 -7.64 -17.93
N SER A 169 18.69 -7.61 -18.19
CA SER A 169 19.68 -7.02 -17.29
C SER A 169 19.48 -5.52 -17.06
N ASP A 170 18.91 -4.83 -18.04
CA ASP A 170 18.60 -3.40 -18.05
C ASP A 170 17.22 -3.08 -17.48
N ILE A 171 16.43 -4.08 -17.07
CA ILE A 171 15.10 -3.83 -16.49
C ILE A 171 15.24 -3.04 -15.19
N SER A 172 14.53 -1.91 -15.12
CA SER A 172 14.39 -1.14 -13.89
C SER A 172 13.61 -1.93 -12.84
N LEU A 173 13.96 -1.72 -11.57
CA LEU A 173 13.19 -2.24 -10.43
C LEU A 173 11.70 -1.87 -10.53
N TYR A 174 11.38 -0.67 -11.04
CA TYR A 174 10.00 -0.22 -11.22
C TYR A 174 9.18 -1.12 -12.16
N ARG A 175 9.84 -1.74 -13.13
CA ARG A 175 9.20 -2.61 -14.14
C ARG A 175 9.30 -4.08 -13.79
N LEU A 176 9.87 -4.43 -12.63
CA LEU A 176 10.09 -5.80 -12.24
C LEU A 176 8.77 -6.50 -11.87
N PRO A 177 8.30 -7.51 -12.62
CA PRO A 177 6.98 -8.09 -12.40
C PRO A 177 6.87 -8.93 -11.12
N GLN A 178 7.99 -9.54 -10.70
CA GLN A 178 8.07 -10.44 -9.55
C GLN A 178 8.42 -9.74 -8.22
N LEU A 179 8.09 -8.45 -8.08
CA LEU A 179 8.06 -7.82 -6.76
C LEU A 179 6.86 -8.38 -5.98
N LEU A 180 7.09 -8.96 -4.81
CA LEU A 180 6.02 -9.36 -3.88
C LEU A 180 5.88 -8.25 -2.83
N LEU A 181 4.75 -7.54 -2.86
CA LEU A 181 4.57 -6.27 -2.16
C LEU A 181 3.35 -6.28 -1.24
N GLN A 182 3.40 -5.49 -0.17
CA GLN A 182 2.28 -5.11 0.66
C GLN A 182 2.22 -3.58 0.83
N LYS A 183 1.08 -3.04 1.27
CA LYS A 183 0.88 -1.59 1.44
C LYS A 183 1.69 -1.05 2.62
N PHE A 184 1.98 0.25 2.62
CA PHE A 184 2.40 0.92 3.85
C PHE A 184 1.24 0.87 4.87
N PRO A 185 1.46 0.33 6.09
CA PRO A 185 0.37 0.13 7.04
C PRO A 185 0.07 1.35 7.92
N ALA A 186 1.02 2.29 8.02
CA ALA A 186 0.93 3.48 8.87
C ALA A 186 1.87 4.58 8.35
N GLU A 187 1.78 5.77 8.95
CA GLU A 187 2.69 6.88 8.66
C GLU A 187 4.12 6.63 9.16
N ARG A 188 4.26 5.85 10.24
CA ARG A 188 5.54 5.45 10.79
C ARG A 188 5.54 3.98 11.16
N PHE A 189 6.58 3.28 10.73
CA PHE A 189 6.75 1.85 11.01
C PHE A 189 8.19 1.42 10.71
N HIS A 190 8.54 0.25 11.20
CA HIS A 190 9.83 -0.39 10.98
C HIS A 190 9.63 -1.79 10.38
N VAL A 191 10.51 -2.16 9.45
CA VAL A 191 10.52 -3.45 8.78
C VAL A 191 11.88 -4.10 8.88
N GLN A 192 11.90 -5.40 9.13
CA GLN A 192 13.11 -6.23 9.02
C GLN A 192 12.77 -7.63 8.49
N THR A 193 13.72 -8.20 7.76
CA THR A 193 13.75 -9.61 7.36
C THR A 193 15.22 -10.04 7.26
N ALA A 194 15.47 -11.34 7.20
CA ALA A 194 16.77 -11.85 6.76
C ALA A 194 16.64 -12.49 5.37
N VAL A 195 17.72 -12.42 4.59
CA VAL A 195 17.85 -13.09 3.30
C VAL A 195 19.00 -14.10 3.37
N HIS A 196 18.71 -15.33 2.96
CA HIS A 196 19.69 -16.38 2.73
C HIS A 196 19.89 -16.51 1.21
N PRO A 197 21.00 -15.99 0.66
CA PRO A 197 21.26 -16.05 -0.77
C PRO A 197 21.66 -17.47 -1.18
N MET A 198 20.84 -18.10 -2.03
CA MET A 198 21.16 -19.36 -2.71
C MET A 198 21.38 -19.08 -4.20
N PHE A 199 22.29 -18.15 -4.47
CA PHE A 199 22.61 -17.68 -5.81
C PHE A 199 23.45 -18.69 -6.57
N SER A 200 23.22 -18.76 -7.88
CA SER A 200 23.80 -19.79 -8.75
C SER A 200 24.65 -19.23 -9.88
N GLN A 201 24.52 -17.93 -10.15
CA GLN A 201 25.18 -17.25 -11.26
C GLN A 201 25.36 -15.77 -10.95
N ASP A 202 26.35 -15.15 -11.61
CA ASP A 202 26.58 -13.71 -11.50
C ASP A 202 25.32 -12.93 -11.89
N GLY A 203 25.05 -11.88 -11.10
CA GLY A 203 23.87 -11.04 -11.29
C GLY A 203 22.58 -11.59 -10.66
N ASP A 204 22.57 -12.80 -10.09
CA ASP A 204 21.48 -13.19 -9.19
C ASP A 204 21.41 -12.18 -8.03
N GLU A 205 20.23 -11.66 -7.75
CA GLU A 205 20.02 -10.71 -6.68
C GLU A 205 18.69 -10.91 -5.97
N ALA A 206 18.65 -10.47 -4.72
CA ALA A 206 17.44 -10.43 -3.91
C ALA A 206 17.53 -9.29 -2.90
N GLY A 207 16.39 -8.81 -2.42
CA GLY A 207 16.40 -7.69 -1.48
C GLY A 207 15.05 -7.30 -0.95
N ILE A 208 15.08 -6.25 -0.14
CA ILE A 208 13.90 -5.57 0.40
C ILE A 208 13.67 -4.28 -0.39
N ALA A 209 12.43 -4.03 -0.80
CA ALA A 209 12.07 -2.98 -1.73
C ALA A 209 11.00 -2.03 -1.20
N ILE A 210 11.08 -0.79 -1.65
CA ILE A 210 10.03 0.23 -1.61
C ILE A 210 9.62 0.52 -3.05
N TYR A 211 8.33 0.48 -3.32
CA TYR A 211 7.75 0.64 -4.64
C TYR A 211 6.78 1.82 -4.70
N GLY A 212 6.91 2.63 -5.75
CA GLY A 212 6.13 3.81 -6.05
C GLY A 212 6.74 4.55 -7.23
N GLN A 213 6.27 5.76 -7.57
CA GLN A 213 6.91 6.55 -8.62
C GLN A 213 8.36 6.92 -8.28
N ARG A 214 8.70 6.91 -6.99
CA ARG A 214 10.08 6.77 -6.50
C ARG A 214 10.19 5.39 -5.87
N PHE A 215 11.21 4.64 -6.24
CA PHE A 215 11.43 3.27 -5.80
C PHE A 215 12.86 3.08 -5.32
N ALA A 216 13.05 2.10 -4.43
CA ALA A 216 14.38 1.72 -3.95
C ALA A 216 14.40 0.25 -3.53
N ALA A 217 15.56 -0.38 -3.60
CA ALA A 217 15.83 -1.68 -3.03
C ALA A 217 17.20 -1.68 -2.35
N LEU A 218 17.23 -2.11 -1.10
CA LEU A 218 18.46 -2.57 -0.48
C LEU A 218 18.62 -4.05 -0.85
N ARG A 219 19.63 -4.34 -1.66
CA ARG A 219 19.78 -5.63 -2.33
C ARG A 219 21.16 -6.22 -2.13
N VAL A 220 21.20 -7.54 -2.22
CA VAL A 220 22.42 -8.35 -2.28
C VAL A 220 22.47 -8.96 -3.67
N ARG A 221 23.58 -8.75 -4.38
CA ARG A 221 23.83 -9.30 -5.72
C ARG A 221 25.03 -10.23 -5.67
N TYR A 222 24.96 -11.36 -6.38
CA TYR A 222 26.11 -12.23 -6.56
C TYR A 222 27.08 -11.65 -7.59
N CYS A 223 28.33 -11.49 -7.17
CA CYS A 223 29.45 -11.06 -8.00
C CYS A 223 30.61 -12.03 -7.69
N ALA A 224 30.68 -13.17 -8.38
CA ALA A 224 31.56 -14.27 -8.00
C ALA A 224 33.01 -13.80 -7.75
N PRO A 225 33.64 -14.26 -6.66
CA PRO A 225 33.16 -15.23 -5.67
C PRO A 225 32.46 -14.60 -4.44
N THR A 226 32.06 -13.34 -4.52
CA THR A 226 31.52 -12.57 -3.39
C THR A 226 30.06 -12.17 -3.59
N LEU A 227 29.50 -11.58 -2.54
CA LEU A 227 28.23 -10.87 -2.59
C LEU A 227 28.52 -9.37 -2.56
N GLN A 228 27.70 -8.60 -3.25
CA GLN A 228 27.76 -7.15 -3.26
C GLN A 228 26.46 -6.58 -2.69
N LEU A 229 26.57 -5.85 -1.58
CA LEU A 229 25.45 -5.11 -1.00
C LEU A 229 25.38 -3.73 -1.64
N SER A 230 24.19 -3.36 -2.14
CA SER A 230 23.96 -2.04 -2.75
C SER A 230 22.58 -1.50 -2.42
N LEU A 231 22.47 -0.17 -2.41
CA LEU A 231 21.19 0.53 -2.48
C LEU A 231 20.93 0.91 -3.93
N CYS A 232 19.98 0.24 -4.57
CA CYS A 232 19.45 0.64 -5.86
C CYS A 232 18.27 1.59 -5.64
N HIS A 233 18.23 2.75 -6.29
CA HIS A 233 17.09 3.65 -6.18
C HIS A 233 16.85 4.42 -7.46
N GLY A 234 15.65 4.97 -7.59
CA GLY A 234 15.25 5.63 -8.81
C GLY A 234 13.85 6.22 -8.75
N TRP A 235 13.43 6.74 -9.90
CA TRP A 235 12.10 7.29 -10.11
C TRP A 235 11.64 7.08 -11.55
N ILE A 236 10.34 7.21 -11.79
CA ILE A 236 9.74 7.23 -13.14
C ILE A 236 9.23 8.63 -13.44
N ASP A 237 9.54 9.15 -14.63
CA ASP A 237 9.08 10.46 -15.08
C ASP A 237 7.68 10.41 -15.71
N ASP A 238 7.14 11.59 -16.04
CA ASP A 238 5.81 11.71 -16.63
C ASP A 238 5.73 11.14 -18.06
N ARG A 239 6.87 10.94 -18.74
CA ARG A 239 6.96 10.25 -20.03
C ARG A 239 7.01 8.73 -19.87
N GLY A 240 7.12 8.23 -18.64
CA GLY A 240 7.24 6.81 -18.33
C GLY A 240 8.67 6.29 -18.41
N GLU A 241 9.67 7.16 -18.49
CA GLU A 241 11.09 6.80 -18.48
C GLU A 241 11.55 6.54 -17.05
N THR A 242 12.27 5.44 -16.83
CA THR A 242 12.79 5.07 -15.52
C THR A 242 14.23 5.52 -15.38
N HIS A 243 14.51 6.31 -14.34
CA HIS A 243 15.82 6.79 -13.97
C HIS A 243 16.26 6.03 -12.73
N GLN A 244 17.36 5.28 -12.80
CA GLN A 244 17.81 4.41 -11.71
C GLN A 244 19.32 4.43 -11.60
N GLU A 245 19.81 4.45 -10.36
CA GLU A 245 21.23 4.36 -10.03
C GLU A 245 21.44 3.38 -8.87
N SER A 246 22.71 3.13 -8.54
CA SER A 246 23.07 2.23 -7.45
C SER A 246 24.26 2.77 -6.69
N ILE A 247 24.15 2.72 -5.36
CA ILE A 247 25.22 3.05 -4.43
C ILE A 247 25.75 1.72 -3.89
N GLU A 248 27.00 1.41 -4.21
CA GLU A 248 27.69 0.24 -3.69
C GLU A 248 28.07 0.47 -2.22
N LEU A 249 27.76 -0.48 -1.34
CA LEU A 249 27.93 -0.33 0.11
C LEU A 249 29.09 -1.17 0.64
N GLU A 250 29.02 -2.49 0.47
CA GLU A 250 30.03 -3.42 1.00
C GLU A 250 30.11 -4.66 0.11
N ALA A 251 31.33 -5.09 -0.20
CA ALA A 251 31.61 -6.42 -0.72
C ALA A 251 31.69 -7.40 0.45
N ILE A 252 30.81 -8.41 0.44
CA ILE A 252 30.63 -9.36 1.53
C ILE A 252 31.17 -10.71 1.06
N ALA A 253 32.07 -11.30 1.86
CA ALA A 253 32.44 -12.69 1.66
C ALA A 253 31.19 -13.57 1.72
N ALA A 254 31.12 -14.62 0.89
CA ALA A 254 29.94 -15.49 0.84
C ALA A 254 29.47 -15.87 2.25
N CYS A 255 28.23 -15.50 2.59
CA CYS A 255 27.66 -15.69 3.91
C CYS A 255 26.25 -16.25 3.78
N ASN A 256 25.82 -16.95 4.83
CA ASN A 256 24.56 -17.69 4.80
C ASN A 256 23.34 -16.80 5.06
N GLU A 257 23.52 -15.65 5.72
CA GLU A 257 22.41 -14.78 6.12
C GLU A 257 22.82 -13.31 6.20
N ILE A 258 21.98 -12.44 5.64
CA ILE A 258 22.10 -10.98 5.72
C ILE A 258 20.76 -10.44 6.20
N ALA A 259 20.74 -9.71 7.32
CA ALA A 259 19.53 -9.03 7.77
C ALA A 259 19.37 -7.69 7.02
N LEU A 260 18.19 -7.44 6.49
CA LEU A 260 17.81 -6.24 5.76
C LEU A 260 16.63 -5.58 6.46
N GLY A 261 16.57 -4.26 6.45
CA GLY A 261 15.43 -3.55 7.00
C GLY A 261 15.40 -2.08 6.65
N PHE A 262 14.33 -1.42 7.06
CA PHE A 262 14.19 0.02 6.95
C PHE A 262 13.18 0.57 7.97
N ARG A 263 13.34 1.84 8.33
CA ARG A 263 12.32 2.61 9.06
C ARG A 263 11.69 3.62 8.11
N VAL A 264 10.36 3.71 8.14
CA VAL A 264 9.60 4.79 7.51
C VAL A 264 9.20 5.79 8.59
N ASP A 265 9.49 7.06 8.33
CA ASP A 265 9.11 8.22 9.13
C ASP A 265 8.03 9.04 8.41
N TYR A 266 7.57 10.12 9.04
CA TYR A 266 6.64 11.07 8.40
C TYR A 266 7.09 11.46 6.98
N ASP A 267 6.10 11.81 6.15
CA ASP A 267 6.28 12.11 4.73
C ASP A 267 6.93 10.99 3.88
N GLY A 268 6.91 9.75 4.37
CA GLY A 268 7.44 8.60 3.65
C GLY A 268 8.96 8.59 3.55
N ILE A 269 9.66 9.20 4.51
CA ILE A 269 11.12 9.19 4.57
C ILE A 269 11.61 7.83 5.08
N VAL A 270 12.30 7.10 4.21
CA VAL A 270 12.81 5.75 4.42
C VAL A 270 14.29 5.78 4.77
N ARG A 271 14.66 5.11 5.86
CA ARG A 271 16.06 4.89 6.28
C ARG A 271 16.36 3.41 6.24
N PHE A 272 17.10 2.98 5.22
CA PHE A 272 17.52 1.60 5.06
C PHE A 272 18.63 1.24 6.05
N ARG A 273 18.70 -0.04 6.41
CA ARG A 273 19.72 -0.60 7.28
C ARG A 273 19.96 -2.07 6.96
N TYR A 274 21.16 -2.54 7.27
CA TYR A 274 21.52 -3.95 7.13
C TYR A 274 22.32 -4.42 8.35
N ARG A 275 22.43 -5.73 8.52
CA ARG A 275 23.30 -6.33 9.53
C ARG A 275 23.87 -7.64 8.99
N LEU A 276 25.19 -7.76 9.06
CA LEU A 276 25.90 -9.01 8.76
C LEU A 276 26.03 -9.84 10.04
N THR A 277 26.30 -11.14 9.87
CA THR A 277 26.50 -12.07 10.99
C THR A 277 27.53 -11.51 11.98
N GLN A 278 27.21 -11.54 13.28
CA GLN A 278 28.06 -11.02 14.38
C GLN A 278 28.42 -9.52 14.31
N ARG A 279 27.74 -8.73 13.48
CA ARG A 279 27.89 -7.26 13.46
C ARG A 279 26.66 -6.55 14.00
N GLU A 280 26.83 -5.29 14.36
CA GLU A 280 25.72 -4.39 14.67
C GLU A 280 25.00 -3.89 13.41
N TRP A 281 23.76 -3.44 13.57
CA TRP A 281 23.00 -2.82 12.49
C TRP A 281 23.71 -1.57 11.96
N GLN A 282 23.93 -1.53 10.65
CA GLN A 282 24.51 -0.41 9.92
C GLN A 282 23.41 0.36 9.20
N GLN A 283 23.39 1.68 9.35
CA GLN A 283 22.48 2.54 8.61
C GLN A 283 23.05 2.84 7.21
N VAL A 284 22.19 2.81 6.19
CA VAL A 284 22.54 3.19 4.83
C VAL A 284 22.28 4.68 4.63
N THR A 285 23.21 5.37 3.99
CA THR A 285 23.09 6.78 3.59
C THR A 285 23.18 6.92 2.07
N PRO A 286 22.40 7.82 1.44
CA PRO A 286 21.46 8.76 2.05
C PRO A 286 20.12 8.10 2.46
N SER A 287 19.27 8.88 3.14
CA SER A 287 17.85 8.50 3.31
C SER A 287 17.13 8.58 1.97
N PHE A 288 16.06 7.81 1.82
CA PHE A 288 15.27 7.74 0.60
C PHE A 288 13.87 8.32 0.83
N SER A 289 13.39 9.21 -0.05
CA SER A 289 12.01 9.70 -0.01
C SER A 289 11.13 8.80 -0.90
N ALA A 290 10.20 8.07 -0.28
CA ALA A 290 9.25 7.23 -1.01
C ALA A 290 8.24 8.08 -1.78
N GLY A 291 7.86 7.62 -2.97
CA GLY A 291 6.83 8.24 -3.78
C GLY A 291 5.55 7.42 -3.77
N ALA A 292 4.39 8.07 -3.86
CA ALA A 292 3.17 7.36 -4.23
C ALA A 292 3.35 6.70 -5.61
N GLY A 293 2.70 5.57 -5.86
CA GLY A 293 2.59 5.04 -7.22
C GLY A 293 1.44 5.72 -7.98
N LYS A 294 1.29 5.40 -9.27
CA LYS A 294 0.14 5.90 -10.05
C LYS A 294 -1.16 5.32 -9.47
N TRP A 295 -1.97 6.18 -8.84
CA TRP A 295 -3.24 5.85 -8.16
C TRP A 295 -3.16 4.97 -6.90
N ILE A 296 -1.95 4.68 -6.41
CA ILE A 296 -1.70 3.85 -5.23
C ILE A 296 -0.74 4.56 -4.28
N GLY A 297 -0.79 4.21 -2.99
CA GLY A 297 0.28 4.57 -2.07
C GLY A 297 1.59 3.83 -2.40
N ALA A 298 2.66 4.23 -1.72
CA ALA A 298 3.88 3.47 -1.67
C ALA A 298 3.61 2.07 -1.10
N ARG A 299 4.38 1.10 -1.60
CA ARG A 299 4.35 -0.29 -1.18
C ARG A 299 5.73 -0.71 -0.72
N MET A 300 5.79 -1.77 0.08
CA MET A 300 7.02 -2.39 0.54
C MET A 300 7.00 -3.87 0.25
N GLY A 301 8.16 -4.50 0.15
CA GLY A 301 8.19 -5.95 0.07
C GLY A 301 9.54 -6.52 -0.26
N ILE A 302 9.54 -7.68 -0.90
CA ILE A 302 10.73 -8.48 -1.18
C ILE A 302 10.70 -8.99 -2.62
N TYR A 303 11.87 -9.35 -3.14
CA TYR A 303 11.99 -9.89 -4.48
C TYR A 303 13.28 -10.71 -4.65
N ALA A 304 13.30 -11.51 -5.72
CA ALA A 304 14.50 -12.12 -6.26
C ALA A 304 14.46 -12.08 -7.80
N ARG A 305 15.61 -11.89 -8.44
CA ARG A 305 15.77 -11.95 -9.90
C ARG A 305 17.14 -12.48 -10.29
N GLY A 306 17.26 -12.94 -11.54
CA GLY A 306 18.51 -13.37 -12.15
C GLY A 306 18.65 -12.78 -13.56
N ALA A 307 19.89 -12.71 -14.05
CA ALA A 307 20.20 -12.17 -15.38
C ALA A 307 19.92 -13.18 -16.51
N HIS A 308 20.02 -14.47 -16.22
CA HIS A 308 19.84 -15.54 -17.20
C HIS A 308 18.76 -16.52 -16.74
N GLU A 309 18.14 -17.21 -17.70
CA GLU A 309 17.30 -18.38 -17.42
C GLU A 309 18.17 -19.48 -16.82
N ASN A 310 18.14 -19.58 -15.49
CA ASN A 310 18.83 -20.61 -14.76
C ASN A 310 17.91 -21.21 -13.69
N ALA A 311 17.94 -22.53 -13.57
CA ALA A 311 16.98 -23.30 -12.79
C ALA A 311 17.33 -23.39 -11.29
N GLY A 312 18.51 -22.92 -10.85
CA GLY A 312 19.00 -23.11 -9.47
C GLY A 312 18.84 -21.91 -8.52
N GLY A 313 19.07 -20.68 -9.01
CA GLY A 313 19.18 -19.48 -8.19
C GLY A 313 17.90 -19.15 -7.41
N SER A 314 18.05 -18.89 -6.12
CA SER A 314 16.95 -18.49 -5.25
C SER A 314 17.43 -17.68 -4.04
N ALA A 315 16.48 -17.07 -3.34
CA ALA A 315 16.70 -16.44 -2.05
C ALA A 315 15.61 -16.90 -1.08
N VAL A 316 16.01 -17.31 0.12
CA VAL A 316 15.07 -17.63 1.20
C VAL A 316 14.99 -16.43 2.13
N PHE A 317 13.78 -15.95 2.36
CA PHE A 317 13.48 -14.88 3.30
C PHE A 317 12.94 -15.46 4.60
N SER A 318 13.57 -15.09 5.71
CA SER A 318 13.06 -15.34 7.07
C SER A 318 11.79 -14.52 7.32
N PRO A 319 11.12 -14.62 8.49
CA PRO A 319 9.92 -13.85 8.76
C PRO A 319 10.07 -12.35 8.45
N PHE A 320 9.11 -11.80 7.73
CA PHE A 320 9.04 -10.38 7.41
C PHE A 320 8.31 -9.67 8.55
N ILE A 321 9.06 -8.96 9.39
CA ILE A 321 8.54 -8.36 10.63
C ILE A 321 8.28 -6.88 10.43
N VAL A 322 7.05 -6.47 10.68
CA VAL A 322 6.58 -5.08 10.65
C VAL A 322 6.17 -4.64 12.05
N ARG A 323 6.68 -3.50 12.51
CA ARG A 323 6.34 -2.88 13.80
C ARG A 323 5.85 -1.45 13.58
N LEU A 324 4.60 -1.17 13.96
CA LEU A 324 3.99 0.16 13.90
C LEU A 324 4.53 1.04 15.04
N GLN A 325 4.52 2.37 14.86
CA GLN A 325 5.04 3.35 15.83
C GLN A 325 4.04 4.42 16.27
#